data_AF-A0A958DB00-F1
#
_entry.id   AF-A0A958DB00-F1
#
_cell.length_a   1.000
_cell.length_b   1.000
_cell.length_c   1.000
_cell.angle_alpha   90.00
_cell.angle_beta   90.00
_cell.angle_gamma   90.00
#
_symmetry.space_group_name_H-M   'P 1'
#
loop_
_entity.id
_entity.type
_entity.pdbx_description
1 polymer ?
#
loop_
_entity_poly.entity_id
_entity_poly.type
_entity_poly.pdbx_seq_one_letter_code
_entity_poly.pdbx_strand_id
1 'polypeptide(L)' 'MSDLSYASFMVRLWREPEAARGRETAWQGELESVQTGQTWRFQGMDSLLRLLVAQLAGSEHQTSDKEKSS' A
#
# COMPACT_ATOMS: atom_id res chain seq x y z
N MET A 1 18.81 1.05 20.57
CA MET A 1 18.81 0.22 19.36
C MET A 1 17.74 0.80 18.46
N SER A 2 18.07 1.21 17.25
CA SER A 2 17.06 1.65 16.28
C SER A 2 16.21 0.43 15.92
N ASP A 3 14.99 0.37 16.42
CA ASP A 3 14.02 -0.64 16.01
C ASP A 3 13.80 -0.50 14.50
N LEU A 4 14.31 -1.47 13.75
CA LEU A 4 14.07 -1.57 12.31
C LEU A 4 12.62 -1.95 12.11
N SER A 5 11.76 -0.97 11.82
CA SER A 5 10.37 -1.23 11.45
C SER A 5 10.34 -1.93 10.08
N TYR A 6 9.92 -3.20 10.08
CA TYR A 6 9.75 -3.97 8.85
C TYR A 6 8.31 -3.85 8.34
N ALA A 7 8.15 -3.47 7.08
CA ALA A 7 6.87 -3.44 6.38
C ALA A 7 6.98 -4.22 5.07
N SER A 8 5.93 -4.98 4.72
CA SER A 8 5.87 -5.72 3.46
C SER A 8 4.51 -5.58 2.81
N PHE A 9 4.52 -5.45 1.50
CA PHE A 9 3.33 -5.19 0.71
C PHE A 9 3.29 -6.10 -0.52
N MET A 10 2.09 -6.54 -0.89
CA MET A 10 1.82 -7.14 -2.19
C MET A 10 1.21 -6.08 -3.10
N VAL A 11 1.77 -5.95 -4.30
CA VAL A 11 1.27 -5.01 -5.32
C VAL A 11 0.68 -5.83 -6.47
N ARG A 12 -0.58 -5.56 -6.81
CA ARG A 12 -1.25 -6.09 -8.01
C ARG A 12 -1.41 -4.95 -9.00
N LEU A 13 -1.01 -5.18 -10.25
CA LEU A 13 -1.07 -4.19 -11.33
C LEU A 13 -1.77 -4.78 -12.54
N TRP A 14 -2.66 -4.01 -13.15
CA TRP A 14 -3.28 -4.36 -14.42
C TRP A 14 -3.57 -3.11 -15.24
N ARG A 15 -3.69 -3.29 -16.57
CA ARG A 15 -4.27 -2.28 -17.45
C ARG A 15 -5.66 -2.73 -17.82
N GLU A 16 -6.63 -1.85 -17.65
CA GLU A 16 -7.94 -2.08 -18.26
C GLU A 16 -7.77 -2.02 -19.78
N PRO A 17 -8.42 -2.93 -20.53
CA PRO A 17 -8.46 -2.83 -21.98
C PRO A 17 -9.04 -1.46 -22.36
N GLU A 18 -8.46 -0.83 -23.37
CA GLU A 18 -8.90 0.47 -23.84
C GLU A 18 -10.38 0.39 -24.24
N ALA A 19 -11.26 0.96 -23.41
CA ALA A 19 -12.65 1.15 -23.79
C ALA A 19 -12.63 2.13 -24.97
N ALA A 20 -13.07 1.65 -26.13
CA ALA A 20 -13.05 2.38 -27.39
C ALA A 20 -13.35 3.88 -27.18
N ARG A 21 -12.42 4.72 -27.67
CA ARG A 21 -12.39 6.20 -27.70
C ARG A 21 -11.45 6.87 -26.69
N GLY A 22 -10.15 6.83 -26.98
CA GLY A 22 -9.24 7.97 -26.76
C GLY A 22 -8.93 8.34 -25.31
N ARG A 23 -9.16 7.44 -24.35
CA ARG A 23 -8.71 7.61 -22.97
C ARG A 23 -7.38 6.91 -22.81
N GLU A 24 -6.34 7.65 -22.39
CA GLU A 24 -5.08 7.04 -21.99
C GLU A 24 -5.35 5.93 -20.97
N THR A 25 -4.91 4.72 -21.30
CA THR A 25 -5.08 3.55 -20.45
C THR A 25 -4.14 3.68 -19.25
N ALA A 26 -4.67 4.22 -18.16
CA ALA A 26 -3.97 4.31 -16.89
C ALA A 26 -3.77 2.92 -16.27
N TRP A 27 -2.62 2.71 -15.64
CA TRP A 27 -2.41 1.56 -14.77
C TRP A 27 -3.38 1.62 -13.59
N GLN A 28 -4.05 0.51 -13.33
CA GLN A 28 -4.84 0.29 -12.13
C GLN A 28 -4.07 -0.66 -11.22
N GLY A 29 -4.31 -0.56 -9.93
CA GLY A 29 -3.69 -1.48 -9.00
C GLY A 29 -4.28 -1.52 -7.61
N GLU A 30 -3.85 -2.54 -6.89
CA GLU A 30 -4.11 -2.75 -5.47
C GLU A 30 -2.79 -2.91 -4.72
N LEU A 31 -2.71 -2.26 -3.57
CA LEU A 31 -1.66 -2.42 -2.59
C LEU A 31 -2.25 -3.13 -1.37
N GLU A 32 -1.66 -4.22 -0.94
CA GLU A 32 -2.08 -4.96 0.25
C GLU A 32 -0.94 -5.02 1.25
N SER A 33 -1.18 -4.62 2.50
CA SER A 33 -0.24 -4.83 3.60
C SER A 33 -0.27 -6.29 4.02
N VAL A 34 0.88 -6.96 3.96
CA VAL A 34 0.98 -8.39 4.34
C VAL A 34 0.75 -8.57 5.85
N GLN A 35 1.14 -7.58 6.66
CA GLN A 35 0.99 -7.63 8.12
C GLN A 35 -0.48 -7.52 8.56
N THR A 36 -1.25 -6.64 7.92
CA THR A 36 -2.60 -6.28 8.39
C THR A 36 -3.72 -6.83 7.50
N GLY A 37 -3.40 -7.27 6.28
CA GLY A 37 -4.38 -7.64 5.26
C GLY A 37 -5.18 -6.45 4.72
N GLN A 38 -4.86 -5.21 5.10
CA GLN A 38 -5.53 -4.03 4.57
C GLN A 38 -5.14 -3.80 3.11
N THR A 39 -6.14 -3.42 2.31
CA THR A 39 -6.00 -3.24 0.86
C THR A 39 -6.43 -1.84 0.44
N TRP A 40 -5.63 -1.22 -0.43
CA TRP A 40 -5.89 0.09 -1.03
C TRP A 40 -5.87 -0.02 -2.55
N ARG A 41 -6.77 0.72 -3.21
CA ARG A 41 -6.77 0.86 -4.66
C ARG A 41 -6.05 2.13 -5.09
N PHE A 42 -5.38 2.08 -6.23
CA PHE A 42 -4.73 3.24 -6.83
C PHE A 42 -4.85 3.23 -8.35
N GLN A 43 -4.79 4.44 -8.92
CA GLN A 43 -4.70 4.66 -10.36
C GLN A 43 -3.41 5.43 -10.65
N GLY A 44 -2.56 4.88 -11.52
CA GLY A 44 -1.26 5.43 -11.88
C GLY A 44 -0.17 5.18 -10.84
N MET A 45 1.09 5.31 -11.28
CA MET A 45 2.27 5.04 -10.46
C MET A 45 2.50 6.08 -9.38
N ASP A 46 2.17 7.34 -9.65
CA ASP A 46 2.29 8.42 -8.66
C ASP A 46 1.42 8.15 -7.42
N SER A 47 0.21 7.62 -7.63
CA SER A 47 -0.71 7.27 -6.55
C SER A 47 -0.17 6.11 -5.69
N LEU A 48 0.47 5.11 -6.30
CA LEU A 48 1.13 4.01 -5.59
C LEU A 48 2.27 4.53 -4.70
N LEU A 49 3.14 5.40 -5.23
CA LEU A 49 4.26 5.94 -4.46
C LEU A 49 3.77 6.77 -3.27
N ARG A 50 2.74 7.59 -3.45
CA ARG A 50 2.11 8.35 -2.36
C ARG A 50 1.53 7.43 -1.29
N LEU A 51 0.87 6.34 -1.68
CA LEU A 51 0.34 5.35 -0.74
C LEU A 51 1.47 4.69 0.07
N LEU A 52 2.54 4.23 -0.59
CA LEU A 52 3.67 3.60 0.10
C LEU A 52 4.32 4.54 1.12
N VAL A 53 4.56 5.80 0.76
CA VAL A 53 5.10 6.81 1.67
C VAL A 53 4.19 7.01 2.89
N ALA A 54 2.87 7.12 2.67
CA ALA A 54 1.92 7.29 3.76
C ALA A 54 1.89 6.10 4.72
N GLN A 55 1.97 4.86 4.21
CA GLN A 55 1.99 3.67 5.06
C GLN A 55 3.29 3.53 5.84
N LEU A 56 4.43 3.86 5.22
CA LEU A 56 5.73 3.83 5.90
C LEU A 56 5.82 4.93 6.99
N ALA A 57 5.24 6.11 6.75
CA ALA A 57 5.18 7.18 7.74
C ALA A 57 4.22 6.86 8.91
N GLY A 58 3.14 6.12 8.66
CA GLY A 58 2.18 5.69 9.69
C GLY A 58 2.61 4.48 10.51
N SER A 59 3.67 3.77 10.10
CA SER A 59 4.15 2.54 10.74
C SER A 59 4.95 2.77 12.04
N GLU A 60 5.26 4.03 12.39
CA GLU A 60 6.04 4.39 13.58
C GLU A 60 5.26 4.32 14.92
N HIS A 61 3.99 3.88 14.94
CA HIS A 61 3.13 4.00 16.14
C HIS A 61 2.38 2.72 16.62
N GLN A 62 2.63 1.53 16.06
CA GLN A 62 1.82 0.34 16.39
C GLN A 62 2.50 -0.78 17.21
N THR A 63 3.70 -0.57 17.75
CA THR A 63 4.43 -1.64 18.49
C THR A 63 4.36 -1.57 20.02
N SER A 64 3.47 -0.78 20.65
CA SER A 64 3.49 -0.61 22.12
C SER A 64 2.34 -1.21 22.95
N ASP A 65 1.35 -1.90 22.36
CA ASP A 65 0.16 -2.34 23.13
C ASP A 65 -0.08 -3.86 23.24
N LYS A 66 0.96 -4.69 23.17
CA LYS A 66 0.81 -6.14 23.43
C LYS A 66 1.83 -6.75 24.40
N GLU A 67 2.20 -6.02 25.44
CA GLU A 67 2.87 -6.58 26.63
C GLU A 67 2.27 -6.03 27.94
N LYS A 68 0.97 -6.24 28.17
CA LYS A 68 0.40 -6.29 29.53
C LYS A 68 -1.03 -6.84 29.57
N SER A 69 -1.14 -8.12 29.83
CA SER A 69 -2.21 -8.76 30.62
C SER A 69 -1.67 -10.16 30.89
N SER A 70 -0.97 -10.37 32.01
CA SER A 70 -1.52 -10.68 33.35
C SER A 70 -2.38 -11.93 33.33
#